data_AF-A0A537Q3D6-F1
#
_entry.id   AF-A0A537Q3D6-F1
#
_cell.length_a   1.000
_cell.length_b   1.000
_cell.length_c   1.000
_cell.angle_alpha   90.00
_cell.angle_beta   90.00
_cell.angle_gamma   90.00
#
_symmetry.space_group_name_H-M   'P 1'
#
loop_
_entity.id
_entity.type
_entity.pdbx_description
1 polymer ?
#
loop_
_entity_poly.entity_id
_entity_poly.type
_entity_poly.pdbx_seq_one_letter_code
_entity_poly.pdbx_strand_id
1 'polypeptide(L)'
;MSKWYGTVQVLKGCSTEVAKGEVVVVCGPSGSGKSTLIKCVNGVEPFELGEIIVDGISVGDRRTDLPRLRARIGMVFQHFELFPHLTVIRNLTLAQSKVLGRSRQASLTNGMRLLDRVGLREHAHKFPGQLSGGQQQRVAIARALAMDPIAMLFDEPTSALDPEMIKEVLDVMVALAQDGMTMIVVTHEMGFARQVARRVV
;
A
#
# COMPACT_ATOMS: atom_id res chain seq x y z
N MET A 1 -9.45 -12.08 14.14
CA MET A 1 -10.55 -11.74 13.21
C MET A 1 -10.84 -12.93 12.29
N SER A 2 -12.06 -13.01 11.76
CA SER A 2 -12.47 -14.05 10.83
C SER A 2 -13.29 -13.46 9.68
N LYS A 3 -13.12 -14.03 8.48
CA LYS A 3 -13.74 -13.59 7.23
C LYS A 3 -14.32 -14.75 6.45
N TRP A 4 -15.53 -14.57 5.90
CA TRP A 4 -16.19 -15.50 4.99
C TRP A 4 -16.52 -14.87 3.63
N TYR A 5 -16.47 -15.65 2.57
CA TYR A 5 -17.14 -15.34 1.30
C TYR A 5 -18.22 -16.39 1.06
N GLY A 6 -19.48 -16.01 1.24
CA GLY A 6 -20.58 -16.97 1.30
C GLY A 6 -20.35 -17.96 2.45
N THR A 7 -20.25 -19.25 2.12
CA THR A 7 -20.00 -20.33 3.09
C THR A 7 -18.52 -20.60 3.36
N VAL A 8 -17.61 -20.02 2.56
CA VAL A 8 -16.17 -20.32 2.65
C VAL A 8 -15.50 -19.39 3.64
N GLN A 9 -14.99 -19.95 4.74
CA GLN A 9 -14.18 -19.21 5.71
C GLN A 9 -12.73 -19.06 5.23
N VAL A 10 -12.35 -17.86 4.83
CA VAL A 10 -11.00 -17.53 4.35
C VAL A 10 -10.08 -17.16 5.49
N LEU A 11 -10.52 -16.34 6.44
CA LEU A 11 -9.75 -16.01 7.65
C LEU A 11 -10.36 -16.70 8.87
N LYS A 12 -9.53 -17.47 9.58
CA LYS A 12 -9.95 -18.39 10.65
C LYS A 12 -9.33 -17.98 11.99
N GLY A 13 -9.86 -16.93 12.62
CA GLY A 13 -9.38 -16.50 13.94
C GLY A 13 -7.96 -15.92 13.93
N CYS A 14 -7.57 -15.24 12.86
CA CYS A 14 -6.23 -14.67 12.71
C CYS A 14 -6.01 -13.50 13.70
N SER A 15 -4.86 -13.47 14.37
CA SER A 15 -4.49 -12.36 15.27
C SER A 15 -3.03 -11.95 15.04
N THR A 16 -2.76 -10.66 15.09
CA THR A 16 -1.42 -10.09 15.01
C THR A 16 -1.45 -8.65 15.51
N GLU A 17 -0.31 -8.13 15.91
CA GLU A 17 -0.09 -6.72 16.27
C GLU A 17 1.09 -6.18 15.48
N VAL A 18 1.00 -4.94 14.99
CA VAL A 18 2.08 -4.29 14.25
C VAL A 18 2.40 -2.98 14.93
N ALA A 19 3.59 -2.88 15.50
CA ALA A 19 4.04 -1.66 16.18
C ALA A 19 4.44 -0.58 15.17
N LYS A 20 4.44 0.68 15.59
CA LYS A 20 4.90 1.79 14.76
C LYS A 20 6.35 1.57 14.32
N GLY A 21 6.61 1.71 13.02
CA GLY A 21 7.91 1.48 12.40
C GLY A 21 8.28 0.00 12.21
N GLU A 22 7.38 -0.92 12.54
CA GLU A 22 7.58 -2.34 12.30
C GLU A 22 7.30 -2.69 10.82
N VAL A 23 8.15 -3.55 10.27
CA VAL A 23 7.94 -4.20 8.97
C VAL A 23 7.55 -5.66 9.21
N VAL A 24 6.29 -5.98 8.93
CA VAL A 24 5.76 -7.35 8.99
C VAL A 24 5.55 -7.88 7.58
N VAL A 25 6.14 -9.04 7.30
CA VAL A 25 5.90 -9.78 6.07
C VAL A 25 4.89 -10.88 6.32
N VAL A 26 3.87 -10.96 5.45
CA VAL A 26 2.85 -12.01 5.47
C VAL A 26 3.08 -12.92 4.28
N CYS A 27 3.42 -14.18 4.54
CA CYS A 27 3.73 -15.18 3.54
C CYS A 27 2.80 -16.39 3.64
N GLY A 28 2.86 -17.28 2.66
CA GLY A 28 2.02 -18.49 2.63
C GLY A 28 1.47 -18.81 1.24
N PRO A 29 0.88 -20.01 1.08
CA PRO A 29 0.39 -20.49 -0.22
C PRO A 29 -0.75 -19.61 -0.77
N SER A 30 -1.01 -19.73 -2.07
CA SER A 30 -2.19 -19.10 -2.68
C SER A 30 -3.47 -19.59 -2.00
N GLY A 31 -4.42 -18.67 -1.80
CA GLY A 31 -5.68 -18.97 -1.11
C GLY A 31 -5.60 -18.99 0.42
N SER A 32 -4.44 -18.74 1.04
CA SER A 32 -4.32 -18.68 2.51
C SER A 32 -4.96 -17.44 3.16
N GLY A 33 -5.48 -16.50 2.37
CA GLY A 33 -6.17 -15.30 2.85
C GLY A 33 -5.29 -14.06 3.07
N LYS A 34 -4.02 -14.07 2.65
CA LYS A 34 -3.07 -12.94 2.85
C LYS A 34 -3.61 -11.59 2.36
N SER A 35 -4.06 -11.54 1.10
CA SER A 35 -4.65 -10.32 0.50
C SER A 35 -5.95 -9.92 1.20
N THR A 36 -6.78 -10.89 1.59
CA THR A 36 -8.01 -10.63 2.38
C THR A 36 -7.67 -9.98 3.72
N LEU A 37 -6.65 -10.47 4.42
CA LEU A 37 -6.21 -9.93 5.71
C LEU A 37 -5.87 -8.44 5.59
N ILE A 38 -5.01 -8.07 4.65
CA ILE A 38 -4.58 -6.66 4.52
C ILE A 38 -5.70 -5.77 3.97
N LYS A 39 -6.59 -6.29 3.12
CA LYS A 39 -7.79 -5.56 2.67
C LYS A 39 -8.76 -5.28 3.82
N CYS A 40 -8.87 -6.18 4.78
CA CYS A 40 -9.63 -5.93 6.01
C CYS A 40 -8.97 -4.87 6.89
N VAL A 41 -7.64 -4.82 6.97
CA VAL A 41 -6.91 -3.79 7.75
C VAL A 41 -7.25 -2.37 7.27
N ASN A 42 -7.34 -2.16 5.95
CA ASN A 42 -7.70 -0.86 5.38
C ASN A 42 -9.22 -0.64 5.22
N GLY A 43 -10.05 -1.56 5.71
CA GLY A 43 -11.51 -1.50 5.55
C GLY A 43 -11.99 -1.48 4.09
N VAL A 44 -11.22 -2.08 3.17
CA VAL A 44 -11.66 -2.34 1.79
C VAL A 44 -12.59 -3.54 1.76
N GLU A 45 -12.26 -4.57 2.55
CA GLU A 45 -13.09 -5.75 2.75
C GLU A 45 -13.67 -5.71 4.18
N PRO A 46 -14.99 -5.87 4.36
CA PRO A 46 -15.58 -6.03 5.69
C PRO A 46 -15.16 -7.37 6.30
N PHE A 47 -15.36 -7.56 7.60
CA PHE A 47 -15.13 -8.84 8.28
C PHE A 47 -16.29 -9.17 9.21
N GLU A 48 -16.52 -10.45 9.47
CA GLU A 48 -17.70 -10.88 10.23
C GLU A 48 -17.44 -11.03 11.73
N LEU A 49 -16.24 -11.48 12.16
CA LEU A 49 -15.93 -11.67 13.58
C LEU A 49 -14.55 -11.13 13.98
N GLY A 50 -14.44 -10.76 15.26
CA GLY A 50 -13.23 -10.20 15.87
C GLY A 50 -13.18 -8.68 15.73
N GLU A 51 -11.98 -8.12 15.85
CA GLU A 51 -11.77 -6.69 15.81
C GLU A 51 -10.47 -6.37 15.05
N ILE A 52 -10.43 -5.21 14.42
CA ILE A 52 -9.24 -4.59 13.86
C ILE A 52 -9.21 -3.16 14.37
N ILE A 53 -8.09 -2.76 14.97
CA ILE A 53 -7.86 -1.41 15.49
C ILE A 53 -6.63 -0.85 14.77
N VAL A 54 -6.76 0.34 14.17
CA VAL A 54 -5.65 1.05 13.54
C VAL A 54 -5.53 2.43 14.18
N ASP A 55 -4.40 2.69 14.85
CA ASP A 55 -4.14 3.95 15.55
C ASP A 55 -5.30 4.37 16.47
N GLY A 56 -5.79 3.41 17.26
CA GLY A 56 -6.90 3.59 18.20
C GLY A 56 -8.30 3.63 17.55
N ILE A 57 -8.41 3.53 16.22
CA ILE A 57 -9.69 3.57 15.49
C ILE A 57 -10.13 2.14 15.15
N SER A 58 -11.32 1.75 15.60
CA SER A 58 -11.91 0.46 15.23
C SER A 58 -12.41 0.48 13.79
N VAL A 59 -11.90 -0.45 12.95
CA VAL A 59 -12.26 -0.54 11.53
C VAL A 59 -13.70 -1.08 11.35
N GLY A 60 -14.15 -1.93 12.27
CA GLY A 60 -15.46 -2.59 12.19
C GLY A 60 -16.63 -1.79 12.77
N ASP A 61 -16.35 -0.67 13.46
CA ASP A 61 -17.42 0.16 14.05
C ASP A 61 -18.20 0.90 12.94
N ARG A 62 -19.53 0.83 13.00
CA ARG A 62 -20.45 1.51 12.07
C ARG A 62 -20.31 3.03 12.09
N ARG A 63 -19.75 3.60 13.16
CA ARG A 63 -19.53 5.04 13.33
C ARG A 63 -18.20 5.50 12.72
N THR A 64 -17.32 4.59 12.33
CA THR A 64 -16.02 4.94 11.77
C THR A 64 -16.16 5.53 10.36
N ASP A 65 -15.57 6.70 10.15
CA ASP A 65 -15.40 7.29 8.83
C ASP A 65 -14.29 6.55 8.07
N LEU A 66 -14.67 5.48 7.38
CA LEU A 66 -13.74 4.63 6.63
C LEU A 66 -12.95 5.41 5.56
N PRO A 67 -13.54 6.33 4.76
CA PRO A 67 -12.77 7.19 3.87
C PRO A 67 -11.65 7.96 4.58
N ARG A 68 -11.92 8.57 5.74
CA ARG A 68 -10.87 9.26 6.51
C ARG A 68 -9.82 8.31 7.06
N LEU A 69 -10.21 7.14 7.53
CA LEU A 69 -9.26 6.12 7.99
C LEU A 69 -8.33 5.68 6.83
N ARG A 70 -8.90 5.39 5.66
CA ARG A 70 -8.14 5.02 4.46
C ARG A 70 -7.17 6.10 4.00
N ALA A 71 -7.49 7.38 4.21
CA ALA A 71 -6.56 8.46 3.89
C ALA A 71 -5.26 8.39 4.74
N ARG A 72 -5.29 7.72 5.90
CA ARG A 72 -4.14 7.54 6.79
C ARG A 72 -3.36 6.26 6.50
N ILE A 73 -3.90 5.33 5.71
CA ILE A 73 -3.30 4.02 5.43
C ILE A 73 -3.05 3.91 3.93
N GLY A 74 -1.78 3.93 3.53
CA GLY A 74 -1.40 3.76 2.15
C GLY A 74 -1.59 2.31 1.71
N MET A 75 -2.12 2.07 0.52
CA MET A 75 -2.26 0.75 -0.04
C MET A 75 -1.68 0.70 -1.45
N VAL A 76 -0.84 -0.30 -1.69
CA VAL A 76 -0.22 -0.61 -2.98
C VAL A 76 -0.70 -2.00 -3.37
N PHE A 77 -1.34 -2.09 -4.53
CA PHE A 77 -1.97 -3.31 -5.02
C PHE A 77 -1.03 -4.06 -5.98
N GLN A 78 -1.37 -5.33 -6.24
CA GLN A 78 -0.66 -6.18 -7.21
C GLN A 78 -0.75 -5.60 -8.63
N HIS A 79 -1.93 -5.12 -9.01
CA HIS A 79 -2.12 -4.30 -10.20
C HIS A 79 -1.94 -2.82 -9.83
N PHE A 80 -1.29 -2.03 -10.69
CA PHE A 80 -0.80 -0.69 -10.31
C PHE A 80 -1.91 0.31 -9.90
N GLU A 81 -3.17 0.02 -10.28
CA GLU A 81 -4.38 0.80 -9.99
C GLU A 81 -4.22 2.30 -10.30
N LEU A 82 -3.38 2.68 -11.26
CA LEU A 82 -3.18 4.07 -11.67
C LEU A 82 -4.37 4.58 -12.49
N PHE A 83 -4.69 5.87 -12.37
CA PHE A 83 -5.72 6.48 -13.21
C PHE A 83 -5.17 6.73 -14.62
N PRO A 84 -5.63 6.00 -15.65
CA PRO A 84 -4.99 6.00 -16.97
C PRO A 84 -5.19 7.32 -17.72
N HIS A 85 -6.27 8.05 -17.40
CA HIS A 85 -6.64 9.33 -18.00
C HIS A 85 -5.94 10.53 -17.34
N LEU A 86 -5.08 10.29 -16.34
CA LEU A 86 -4.33 11.33 -15.63
C LEU A 86 -2.84 11.12 -15.87
N THR A 87 -2.09 12.22 -15.96
CA THR A 87 -0.63 12.15 -15.94
C THR A 87 -0.13 11.62 -14.60
N VAL A 88 1.12 11.18 -14.55
CA VAL A 88 1.78 10.69 -13.34
C VAL A 88 1.67 11.70 -12.18
N ILE A 89 2.00 12.96 -12.42
CA ILE A 89 1.88 13.99 -11.36
C ILE A 89 0.43 14.22 -10.93
N ARG A 90 -0.54 14.11 -11.86
CA ARG A 90 -1.96 14.21 -11.51
C ARG A 90 -2.46 13.02 -10.70
N ASN A 91 -1.90 11.83 -10.92
CA ASN A 91 -2.16 10.66 -10.07
C ASN A 91 -1.77 10.92 -8.61
N LEU A 92 -0.60 11.54 -8.36
CA LEU A 92 -0.13 11.85 -7.01
C LEU A 92 -0.88 13.03 -6.36
N THR A 93 -1.26 14.04 -7.15
CA THR A 93 -1.80 15.30 -6.62
C THR A 93 -3.32 15.30 -6.40
N LEU A 94 -4.06 14.41 -7.05
CA LEU A 94 -5.53 14.40 -7.01
C LEU A 94 -6.07 14.27 -5.58
N ALA A 95 -5.68 13.21 -4.87
CA ALA A 95 -6.18 12.92 -3.52
C ALA A 95 -5.64 13.93 -2.49
N GLN A 96 -4.41 14.42 -2.66
CA GLN A 96 -3.86 15.50 -1.82
C GLN A 96 -4.75 16.74 -1.81
N SER A 97 -5.21 17.18 -2.98
CA SER A 97 -6.07 18.36 -3.07
C SER A 97 -7.52 18.07 -2.64
N LYS A 98 -8.06 16.90 -3.01
CA LYS A 98 -9.47 16.56 -2.77
C LYS A 98 -9.79 16.05 -1.37
N VAL A 99 -8.85 15.33 -0.75
CA VAL A 99 -9.05 14.67 0.54
C VAL A 99 -8.31 15.40 1.65
N LEU A 100 -7.06 15.81 1.41
CA LEU A 100 -6.26 16.54 2.42
C LEU A 100 -6.44 18.06 2.34
N GLY A 101 -7.15 18.57 1.34
CA GLY A 101 -7.36 20.02 1.15
C GLY A 101 -6.09 20.81 0.84
N ARG A 102 -5.02 20.15 0.35
CA ARG A 102 -3.77 20.84 0.00
C ARG A 102 -3.97 21.79 -1.18
N SER A 103 -3.28 22.93 -1.12
CA SER A 103 -3.23 23.85 -2.25
C SER A 103 -2.58 23.18 -3.46
N ARG A 104 -2.91 23.63 -4.67
CA ARG A 104 -2.32 23.11 -5.91
C ARG A 104 -0.78 23.16 -5.87
N GLN A 105 -0.21 24.25 -5.36
CA GLN A 105 1.23 24.42 -5.25
C GLN A 105 1.85 23.44 -4.26
N ALA A 106 1.23 23.25 -3.09
CA ALA A 106 1.70 22.30 -2.08
C ALA A 106 1.63 20.85 -2.60
N SER A 107 0.51 20.47 -3.21
CA SER A 107 0.33 19.15 -3.83
C SER A 107 1.38 18.88 -4.91
N LEU A 108 1.63 19.84 -5.80
CA LEU A 108 2.64 19.73 -6.86
C LEU A 108 4.05 19.59 -6.28
N THR A 109 4.40 20.44 -5.32
CA THR A 109 5.73 20.42 -4.67
C THR A 109 5.98 19.07 -4.01
N ASN A 110 5.04 18.57 -3.22
CA ASN A 110 5.16 17.26 -2.58
C ASN A 110 5.17 16.12 -3.60
N GLY A 111 4.31 16.18 -4.63
CA GLY A 111 4.25 15.19 -5.70
C GLY A 111 5.58 15.07 -6.46
N MET A 112 6.18 16.21 -6.84
CA MET A 112 7.48 16.21 -7.53
C MET A 112 8.61 15.67 -6.65
N ARG A 113 8.62 16.01 -5.35
CA ARG A 113 9.57 15.45 -4.37
C ARG A 113 9.44 13.92 -4.25
N LEU A 114 8.21 13.40 -4.26
CA LEU A 114 7.98 11.95 -4.19
C LEU A 114 8.36 11.24 -5.48
N LEU A 115 8.14 11.86 -6.65
CA LEU A 115 8.62 11.33 -7.92
C LEU A 115 10.14 11.29 -7.99
N ASP A 116 10.81 12.32 -7.48
CA ASP A 116 12.26 12.36 -7.35
C ASP A 116 12.78 11.20 -6.49
N ARG A 117 12.16 10.98 -5.32
CA ARG A 117 12.49 9.88 -4.41
C ARG A 117 12.38 8.49 -5.05
N VAL A 118 11.41 8.29 -5.95
CA VAL A 118 11.23 7.00 -6.66
C VAL A 118 11.92 6.97 -8.04
N GLY A 119 12.72 7.99 -8.38
CA GLY A 119 13.49 8.06 -9.62
C GLY A 119 12.66 8.27 -10.88
N LEU A 120 11.51 8.96 -10.79
CA LEU A 120 10.54 9.18 -11.87
C LEU A 120 10.16 10.63 -12.10
N ARG A 121 11.00 11.57 -11.66
CA ARG A 121 10.77 13.01 -11.83
C ARG A 121 10.52 13.41 -13.29
N GLU A 122 11.37 12.92 -14.20
CA GLU A 122 11.27 13.20 -15.64
C GLU A 122 10.00 12.60 -16.29
N HIS A 123 9.32 11.68 -15.61
CA HIS A 123 8.10 11.03 -16.08
C HIS A 123 6.82 11.73 -15.61
N ALA A 124 6.92 12.83 -14.86
CA ALA A 124 5.79 13.52 -14.23
C ALA A 124 4.63 13.84 -15.19
N HIS A 125 4.94 14.17 -16.45
CA HIS A 125 3.96 14.56 -17.46
C HIS A 125 3.50 13.43 -18.38
N LYS A 126 4.08 12.22 -18.24
CA LYS A 126 3.62 11.04 -18.98
C LYS A 126 2.31 10.51 -18.40
N PHE A 127 1.60 9.73 -19.20
CA PHE A 127 0.46 8.92 -18.77
C PHE A 127 0.93 7.51 -18.38
N PRO A 128 0.20 6.79 -17.50
CA PRO A 128 0.57 5.46 -17.03
C PRO A 128 0.91 4.46 -18.15
N GLY A 129 0.15 4.46 -19.25
CA GLY A 129 0.40 3.57 -20.40
C GLY A 129 1.72 3.81 -21.14
N GLN A 130 2.46 4.88 -20.80
CA GLN A 130 3.78 5.19 -21.36
C GLN A 130 4.93 4.78 -20.43
N LEU A 131 4.63 4.02 -19.36
CA LEU A 131 5.58 3.56 -18.35
C LEU A 131 5.69 2.04 -18.35
N SER A 132 6.87 1.52 -18.03
CA SER A 132 7.06 0.08 -17.77
C SER A 132 6.30 -0.36 -16.50
N GLY A 133 6.11 -1.65 -16.30
CA GLY A 133 5.42 -2.17 -15.11
C GLY A 133 6.07 -1.72 -13.79
N GLY A 134 7.39 -1.85 -13.69
CA GLY A 134 8.14 -1.38 -12.51
C GLY A 134 8.02 0.13 -12.28
N GLN A 135 8.06 0.93 -13.35
CA GLN A 135 7.82 2.38 -13.27
C GLN A 135 6.40 2.68 -12.78
N GLN A 136 5.38 2.01 -13.31
CA GLN A 136 4.00 2.18 -12.86
C GLN A 136 3.84 1.85 -11.38
N GLN A 137 4.49 0.78 -10.92
CA GLN A 137 4.42 0.40 -9.50
C GLN A 137 5.13 1.39 -8.59
N ARG A 138 6.29 1.91 -9.00
CA ARG A 138 6.97 3.01 -8.28
C ARG A 138 6.10 4.28 -8.22
N VAL A 139 5.35 4.61 -9.28
CA VAL A 139 4.33 5.68 -9.23
C VAL A 139 3.21 5.35 -8.25
N ALA A 140 2.73 4.10 -8.21
CA ALA A 140 1.68 3.68 -7.28
C ALA A 140 2.13 3.85 -5.81
N ILE A 141 3.38 3.48 -5.50
CA ILE A 141 4.01 3.72 -4.19
C ILE A 141 4.05 5.23 -3.89
N ALA A 142 4.58 6.04 -4.82
CA ALA A 142 4.66 7.49 -4.63
C ALA A 142 3.28 8.13 -4.43
N ARG A 143 2.26 7.64 -5.13
CA ARG A 143 0.86 8.07 -4.97
C ARG A 143 0.30 7.75 -3.59
N ALA A 144 0.55 6.56 -3.07
CA ALA A 144 0.13 6.20 -1.72
C ALA A 144 0.84 7.05 -0.67
N LEU A 145 2.15 7.27 -0.83
CA LEU A 145 2.95 8.13 0.06
C LEU A 145 2.52 9.60 0.03
N ALA A 146 1.94 10.07 -1.08
CA ALA A 146 1.50 11.45 -1.23
C ALA A 146 0.40 11.83 -0.22
N MET A 147 -0.27 10.85 0.38
CA MET A 147 -1.30 11.03 1.40
C MET A 147 -0.74 11.17 2.83
N ASP A 148 0.58 11.11 3.01
CA ASP A 148 1.28 11.05 4.30
C ASP A 148 0.73 9.95 5.24
N PRO A 149 0.71 8.69 4.78
CA PRO A 149 0.13 7.61 5.55
C PRO A 149 0.99 7.27 6.77
N ILE A 150 0.34 6.80 7.85
CA ILE A 150 1.00 6.30 9.06
C ILE A 150 1.51 4.86 8.90
N ALA A 151 0.95 4.13 7.93
CA ALA A 151 1.33 2.77 7.59
C ALA A 151 1.11 2.51 6.09
N MET A 152 1.93 1.64 5.52
CA MET A 152 1.83 1.21 4.13
C MET A 152 1.52 -0.29 4.05
N LEU A 153 0.47 -0.64 3.32
CA LEU A 153 0.08 -2.00 3.02
C LEU A 153 0.46 -2.34 1.59
N PHE A 154 1.16 -3.45 1.39
CA PHE A 154 1.57 -3.93 0.08
C PHE A 154 0.94 -5.29 -0.17
N ASP A 155 0.09 -5.38 -1.19
CA ASP A 155 -0.54 -6.63 -1.66
C ASP A 155 0.20 -7.13 -2.88
N GLU A 156 1.20 -8.00 -2.68
CA GLU A 156 1.96 -8.63 -3.77
C GLU A 156 2.49 -7.64 -4.82
N PRO A 157 3.24 -6.59 -4.41
CA PRO A 157 3.52 -5.45 -5.26
C PRO A 157 4.43 -5.78 -6.46
N THR A 158 5.06 -6.95 -6.49
CA THR A 158 5.97 -7.38 -7.56
C THR A 158 5.46 -8.56 -8.36
N SER A 159 4.37 -9.22 -7.96
CA SER A 159 3.90 -10.48 -8.58
C SER A 159 3.42 -10.33 -10.03
N ALA A 160 3.09 -9.11 -10.47
CA ALA A 160 2.66 -8.82 -11.84
C ALA A 160 3.78 -8.21 -12.72
N LEU A 161 5.04 -8.24 -12.25
CA LEU A 161 6.17 -7.64 -12.94
C LEU A 161 7.07 -8.67 -13.60
N ASP A 162 7.70 -8.27 -14.71
CA ASP A 162 8.80 -9.03 -15.29
C ASP A 162 9.98 -9.10 -14.30
N PRO A 163 10.72 -10.23 -14.22
CA PRO A 163 11.79 -10.43 -13.24
C PRO A 163 12.84 -9.31 -13.18
N GLU A 164 13.17 -8.72 -14.32
CA GLU A 164 14.14 -7.61 -14.43
C GLU A 164 13.66 -6.31 -13.77
N MET A 165 12.34 -6.12 -13.59
CA MET A 165 11.75 -4.93 -12.98
C MET A 165 11.48 -5.09 -11.47
N ILE A 166 11.57 -6.30 -10.92
CA ILE A 166 11.26 -6.57 -9.51
C ILE A 166 12.20 -5.79 -8.59
N LYS A 167 13.50 -5.78 -8.90
CA LYS A 167 14.53 -5.17 -8.05
C LYS A 167 14.30 -3.67 -7.83
N GLU A 168 13.93 -2.91 -8.86
CA GLU A 168 13.71 -1.47 -8.72
C GLU A 168 12.52 -1.12 -7.81
N VAL A 169 11.51 -1.98 -7.74
CA VAL A 169 10.37 -1.80 -6.83
C VAL A 169 10.76 -2.19 -5.40
N LEU A 170 11.46 -3.32 -5.24
CA LEU A 170 11.95 -3.75 -3.93
C LEU A 170 12.93 -2.74 -3.32
N ASP A 171 13.82 -2.14 -4.11
CA ASP A 171 14.77 -1.12 -3.64
C ASP A 171 14.04 0.09 -3.03
N VAL A 172 12.93 0.53 -3.64
CA VAL A 172 12.07 1.59 -3.07
C VAL A 172 11.41 1.15 -1.76
N MET A 173 10.91 -0.08 -1.69
CA MET A 173 10.30 -0.62 -0.46
C MET A 173 11.31 -0.76 0.68
N VAL A 174 12.54 -1.18 0.37
CA VAL A 174 13.64 -1.27 1.35
C VAL A 174 13.99 0.11 1.89
N ALA A 175 14.10 1.13 1.03
CA ALA A 175 14.35 2.50 1.47
C ALA A 175 13.24 3.01 2.42
N LEU A 176 11.97 2.70 2.13
CA LEU A 176 10.86 3.05 3.02
C LEU A 176 10.97 2.38 4.39
N ALA A 177 11.32 1.09 4.42
CA ALA A 177 11.53 0.35 5.66
C ALA A 177 12.68 0.95 6.49
N GLN A 178 13.79 1.30 5.85
CA GLN A 178 14.96 1.92 6.50
C GLN A 178 14.64 3.30 7.07
N ASP A 179 13.75 4.05 6.43
CA ASP A 179 13.25 5.34 6.91
C ASP A 179 12.22 5.20 8.06
N GLY A 180 11.97 3.98 8.54
CA GLY A 180 11.09 3.71 9.69
C GLY A 180 9.60 3.71 9.36
N MET A 181 9.21 3.50 8.10
CA MET A 181 7.81 3.34 7.72
C MET A 181 7.22 2.06 8.34
N THR A 182 6.03 2.17 8.94
CA THR A 182 5.26 0.99 9.36
C THR A 182 4.74 0.27 8.12
N MET A 183 5.03 -1.02 7.96
CA MET A 183 4.71 -1.76 6.74
C MET A 183 4.11 -3.14 7.04
N ILE A 184 3.04 -3.48 6.31
CA ILE A 184 2.56 -4.86 6.19
C ILE A 184 2.69 -5.27 4.73
N VAL A 185 3.50 -6.29 4.47
CA VAL A 185 3.87 -6.69 3.11
C VAL A 185 3.46 -8.13 2.85
N VAL A 186 2.49 -8.33 1.98
CA VAL A 186 2.20 -9.64 1.38
C VAL A 186 3.13 -9.82 0.20
N THR A 187 4.02 -10.81 0.24
CA THR A 187 4.98 -11.05 -0.85
C THR A 187 5.50 -12.49 -0.88
N HIS A 188 5.95 -12.90 -2.06
CA HIS A 188 6.73 -14.12 -2.29
C HIS A 188 8.25 -13.86 -2.35
N GLU A 189 8.67 -12.60 -2.29
CA GLU A 189 10.08 -12.18 -2.38
C GLU A 189 10.81 -12.36 -1.05
N MET A 190 11.30 -13.58 -0.78
CA MET A 190 11.97 -13.89 0.49
C MET A 190 13.29 -13.15 0.70
N GLY A 191 13.93 -12.68 -0.37
CA GLY A 191 15.11 -11.81 -0.30
C GLY A 191 14.79 -10.49 0.41
N PHE A 192 13.66 -9.86 0.05
CA PHE A 192 13.16 -8.65 0.72
C PHE A 192 12.87 -8.92 2.19
N ALA A 193 12.15 -10.02 2.48
CA ALA A 193 11.78 -10.36 3.85
C ALA A 193 13.02 -10.53 4.76
N ARG A 194 14.05 -11.23 4.28
CA ARG A 194 15.31 -11.41 5.02
C ARG A 194 16.06 -10.10 5.28
N GLN A 195 15.89 -9.12 4.40
CA GLN A 195 16.64 -7.86 4.48
C GLN A 195 16.00 -6.86 5.46
N VAL A 196 14.67 -6.77 5.51
CA VAL A 196 13.98 -5.69 6.24
C VAL A 196 12.90 -6.14 7.22
N ALA A 197 12.43 -7.39 7.15
CA ALA A 197 11.33 -7.81 8.01
C ALA A 197 11.81 -7.94 9.46
N ARG A 198 11.08 -7.31 10.38
CA ARG A 198 11.21 -7.57 11.81
C ARG A 198 10.56 -8.92 12.14
N ARG A 199 9.46 -9.24 11.47
CA ARG A 199 8.68 -10.45 11.70
C ARG A 199 8.09 -10.97 10.39
N VAL A 200 8.06 -12.29 10.27
CA VAL A 200 7.40 -13.02 9.18
C VAL A 200 6.24 -13.82 9.78
N VAL A 201 5.07 -13.74 9.15
CA VAL A 201 3.82 -14.43 9.52
C VAL A 201 3.41 -15.35 8.38
#